data_AF-A0A2D0N3I2-F1
#
_entry.id   AF-A0A2D0N3I2-F1
#
_cell.length_a   1.000
_cell.length_b   1.000
_cell.length_c   1.000
_cell.angle_alpha   90.00
_cell.angle_beta   90.00
_cell.angle_gamma   90.00
#
_symmetry.space_group_name_H-M   'P 1'
#
loop_
_entity.id
_entity.type
_entity.pdbx_description
1 polymer ?
#
loop_
_entity_poly.entity_id
_entity_poly.type
_entity_poly.pdbx_seq_one_letter_code
_entity_poly.pdbx_strand_id
1 'polypeptide(L)'
;MSDYRKTLMDCFEAHLQQEYLAYCQRHQVQTSISGMITFIVDRELIPDSHIRRFAILKEFRPIFEKNDRHKTITVEALADRFNLSERTVWSILRKAELEKL
;
A
#
# COMPACT_ATOMS: atom_id res chain seq x y z
N MET A 1 16.75 30.56 20.72
CA MET A 1 15.51 29.93 20.25
C MET A 1 15.93 28.75 19.38
N SER A 2 15.65 27.53 19.82
CA SER A 2 16.30 26.31 19.32
C SER A 2 15.93 26.02 17.88
N ASP A 3 16.96 25.86 17.06
CA ASP A 3 16.97 25.49 15.65
C ASP A 3 16.26 24.13 15.43
N TYR A 4 14.98 24.17 15.03
CA TYR A 4 14.17 22.99 14.78
C TYR A 4 14.51 22.45 13.39
N ARG A 5 15.60 21.68 13.29
CA ARG A 5 15.88 20.91 12.07
C ARG A 5 14.72 19.95 11.83
N LYS A 6 13.84 20.30 10.89
CA LYS A 6 12.74 19.43 10.44
C LYS A 6 13.33 18.10 9.98
N THR A 7 12.71 17.02 10.40
CA THR A 7 13.13 15.69 9.96
C THR A 7 12.82 15.51 8.48
N LEU A 8 13.48 14.53 7.84
CA LEU A 8 13.15 14.13 6.47
C LEU A 8 11.64 13.87 6.30
N MET A 9 11.02 13.24 7.30
CA MET A 9 9.60 12.90 7.29
C MET A 9 8.71 14.14 7.36
N ASP A 10 9.06 15.12 8.19
CA ASP A 10 8.30 16.38 8.29
C ASP A 10 8.33 17.14 6.96
N CYS A 11 9.49 17.15 6.29
CA CYS A 11 9.62 17.77 4.97
C CYS A 11 8.80 17.02 3.91
N PHE A 12 8.87 15.68 3.89
CA PHE A 12 8.08 14.86 2.98
C PHE A 12 6.58 15.10 3.16
N GLU A 13 6.08 15.07 4.39
CA GLU A 13 4.67 15.30 4.69
C GLU A 13 4.21 16.69 4.25
N ALA A 14 4.97 17.73 4.60
CA ALA A 14 4.63 19.11 4.25
C ALA A 14 4.57 19.33 2.73
N HIS A 15 5.55 18.82 1.99
CA HIS A 15 5.59 18.95 0.53
C HIS A 15 4.47 18.14 -0.14
N LEU A 16 4.22 16.91 0.32
CA LEU A 16 3.14 16.07 -0.21
C LEU A 16 1.77 16.72 -0.02
N GLN A 17 1.49 17.24 1.18
CA GLN A 17 0.25 17.96 1.47
C GLN A 17 0.09 19.20 0.58
N GLN A 18 1.15 20.01 0.46
CA GLN A 18 1.10 21.21 -0.37
C GLN A 18 0.85 20.88 -1.85
N GLU A 19 1.53 19.87 -2.40
CA GLU A 19 1.35 19.45 -3.79
C GLU A 19 -0.04 18.88 -4.05
N TYR A 20 -0.56 18.06 -3.14
CA TYR A 20 -1.91 17.51 -3.26
C TYR A 20 -2.97 18.61 -3.21
N LEU A 21 -2.86 19.58 -2.29
CA LEU A 21 -3.78 20.71 -2.20
C LEU A 21 -3.75 21.56 -3.48
N ALA A 22 -2.56 21.81 -4.03
CA ALA A 22 -2.40 22.54 -5.29
C ALA A 22 -3.01 21.77 -6.47
N TYR A 23 -2.86 20.45 -6.51
CA TYR A 23 -3.53 19.58 -7.49
C TYR A 23 -5.06 19.67 -7.35
N CYS A 24 -5.60 19.54 -6.14
CA CYS A 24 -7.03 19.65 -5.90
C CYS A 24 -7.59 21.00 -6.36
N GLN A 25 -6.90 22.10 -6.05
CA GLN A 25 -7.30 23.44 -6.45
C GLN A 25 -7.28 23.60 -7.99
N ARG A 26 -6.23 23.12 -8.66
CA ARG A 26 -6.08 23.21 -10.11
C ARG A 26 -7.16 22.43 -10.86
N HIS A 27 -7.55 21.27 -10.34
CA HIS A 27 -8.48 20.36 -10.98
C HIS A 27 -9.91 20.47 -10.45
N GLN A 28 -10.18 21.42 -9.52
CA GLN A 28 -11.48 21.64 -8.88
C GLN A 28 -12.08 20.37 -8.23
N VAL A 29 -11.20 19.51 -7.68
CA VAL A 29 -11.62 18.30 -6.97
C VAL A 29 -11.58 18.54 -5.46
N GLN A 30 -12.54 17.96 -4.74
CA GLN A 30 -12.55 18.04 -3.28
C GLN A 30 -11.40 17.23 -2.67
N THR A 31 -10.86 17.75 -1.59
CA THR A 31 -9.84 17.04 -0.82
C THR A 31 -10.48 15.84 -0.11
N SER A 32 -9.85 14.68 -0.25
CA SER A 32 -10.24 13.46 0.46
C SER A 32 -9.03 12.58 0.73
N ILE A 33 -9.14 11.67 1.69
CA ILE A 33 -8.10 10.66 1.96
C ILE A 33 -7.91 9.75 0.73
N SER A 34 -9.01 9.30 0.12
CA SER A 34 -8.94 8.47 -1.09
C SER A 34 -8.26 9.18 -2.25
N GLY A 35 -8.52 10.47 -2.44
CA GLY A 35 -7.84 11.29 -3.44
C GLY A 35 -6.35 11.46 -3.15
N MET A 36 -5.96 11.60 -1.88
CA MET A 36 -4.55 11.68 -1.48
C MET A 36 -3.83 10.37 -1.77
N ILE A 37 -4.45 9.22 -1.43
CA ILE A 37 -3.89 7.90 -1.73
C ILE A 37 -3.70 7.74 -3.24
N THR A 38 -4.72 8.11 -4.04
CA THR A 38 -4.65 8.06 -5.50
C THR A 38 -3.51 8.95 -6.02
N PHE A 39 -3.41 10.19 -5.52
CA PHE A 39 -2.36 11.12 -5.88
C PHE A 39 -0.95 10.57 -5.57
N ILE A 40 -0.76 9.93 -4.42
CA ILE A 40 0.52 9.31 -4.03
C ILE A 40 0.89 8.17 -4.98
N VAL A 41 -0.09 7.34 -5.36
CA VAL A 41 0.10 6.21 -6.29
C VAL A 41 0.42 6.72 -7.70
N ASP A 42 -0.35 7.67 -8.21
CA ASP A 42 -0.17 8.24 -9.56
C ASP A 42 1.18 8.96 -9.72
N ARG A 43 1.73 9.49 -8.60
CA ARG A 43 3.06 10.12 -8.55
C ARG A 43 4.20 9.14 -8.29
N GLU A 44 3.90 7.84 -8.23
CA GLU A 44 4.88 6.77 -7.98
C GLU A 44 5.68 6.96 -6.67
N LEU A 45 5.11 7.66 -5.68
CA LEU A 45 5.75 7.91 -4.38
C LEU A 45 5.79 6.65 -3.51
N ILE A 46 4.96 5.65 -3.82
CA ILE A 46 4.97 4.32 -3.22
C ILE A 46 5.15 3.30 -4.35
N PRO A 47 6.17 2.42 -4.28
CA PRO A 47 6.33 1.36 -5.26
C PRO A 47 5.13 0.40 -5.28
N ASP A 48 4.69 0.00 -6.47
CA ASP A 48 3.65 -1.03 -6.69
C ASP A 48 3.85 -2.29 -5.86
N SER A 49 5.12 -2.71 -5.69
CA SER A 49 5.48 -3.89 -4.91
C SER A 49 5.06 -3.76 -3.44
N HIS A 50 5.12 -2.56 -2.87
CA HIS A 50 4.70 -2.28 -1.50
C HIS A 50 3.17 -2.30 -1.39
N ILE A 51 2.46 -1.76 -2.38
CA ILE A 51 0.99 -1.77 -2.44
C ILE A 51 0.50 -3.23 -2.50
N ARG A 52 1.04 -4.03 -3.42
CA ARG A 52 0.70 -5.45 -3.56
C ARG A 52 0.98 -6.22 -2.28
N ARG A 53 2.14 -6.00 -1.68
CA ARG A 53 2.52 -6.62 -0.41
C ARG A 53 1.51 -6.29 0.70
N PHE A 54 1.16 -5.02 0.85
CA PHE A 54 0.20 -4.59 1.86
C PHE A 54 -1.17 -5.24 1.65
N ALA A 55 -1.71 -5.17 0.43
CA ALA A 55 -3.04 -5.71 0.09
C ALA A 55 -3.11 -7.23 0.32
N ILE A 56 -2.13 -7.98 -0.17
CA ILE A 56 -2.05 -9.44 0.00
C ILE A 56 -2.00 -9.82 1.47
N LEU A 57 -1.15 -9.16 2.27
CA LEU A 57 -1.02 -9.50 3.69
C LEU A 57 -2.28 -9.18 4.50
N LYS A 58 -3.01 -8.12 4.14
CA LYS A 58 -4.28 -7.76 4.79
C LYS A 58 -5.42 -8.70 4.41
N GLU A 59 -5.51 -9.08 3.14
CA GLU A 59 -6.56 -9.99 2.66
C GLU A 59 -6.27 -11.47 2.96
N PHE A 60 -5.01 -11.85 3.22
CA PHE A 60 -4.66 -13.26 3.43
C PHE A 60 -5.43 -13.88 4.59
N ARG A 61 -5.41 -13.28 5.78
CA ARG A 61 -6.04 -13.85 6.97
C ARG A 61 -7.55 -14.11 6.80
N PRO A 62 -8.39 -13.14 6.39
CA PRO A 62 -9.83 -13.38 6.25
C PRO A 62 -10.13 -14.45 5.19
N ILE A 63 -9.39 -14.49 4.08
CA ILE A 63 -9.57 -15.52 3.04
C ILE A 63 -9.07 -16.88 3.52
N PHE A 64 -7.99 -16.92 4.29
CA PHE A 64 -7.46 -18.14 4.91
C PHE A 64 -8.47 -18.76 5.89
N GLU A 65 -9.09 -17.93 6.72
CA GLU A 65 -10.16 -18.38 7.62
C GLU A 65 -11.41 -18.85 6.85
N LYS A 66 -11.77 -18.17 5.75
CA LYS A 66 -12.89 -18.56 4.88
C LYS A 66 -12.65 -19.86 4.11
N ASN A 67 -11.40 -20.17 3.77
CA ASN A 67 -11.03 -21.36 2.99
C ASN A 67 -10.57 -22.50 3.91
N ASP A 68 -11.15 -22.62 5.11
CA ASP A 68 -10.84 -23.68 6.09
C ASP A 68 -9.33 -23.86 6.35
N ARG A 69 -8.57 -22.76 6.30
CA ARG A 69 -7.12 -22.73 6.52
C ARG A 69 -6.31 -23.52 5.47
N HIS A 70 -6.84 -23.68 4.27
CA HIS A 70 -6.09 -24.26 3.14
C HIS A 70 -5.24 -23.22 2.43
N LYS A 71 -3.93 -23.21 2.74
CA LYS A 71 -2.98 -22.19 2.25
C LYS A 71 -2.92 -22.11 0.72
N THR A 72 -2.92 -23.25 0.03
CA THR A 72 -2.89 -23.29 -1.44
C THR A 72 -4.14 -22.66 -2.04
N ILE A 73 -5.33 -23.05 -1.59
CA ILE A 73 -6.61 -22.50 -2.05
C ILE A 73 -6.69 -21.00 -1.77
N THR A 74 -6.19 -20.54 -0.62
CA THR A 74 -6.09 -19.11 -0.31
C THR A 74 -5.16 -18.36 -1.26
N VAL A 75 -4.03 -18.97 -1.65
CA VAL A 75 -3.08 -18.35 -2.59
C VAL A 75 -3.69 -18.26 -3.99
N GLU A 76 -4.35 -19.31 -4.48
CA GLU A 76 -5.09 -19.30 -5.74
C GLU A 76 -6.16 -18.18 -5.74
N ALA A 77 -6.98 -18.12 -4.69
CA ALA A 77 -8.01 -17.09 -4.57
C ALA A 77 -7.45 -15.64 -4.54
N LEU A 78 -6.30 -15.44 -3.90
CA LEU A 78 -5.62 -14.14 -3.89
C LEU A 78 -4.98 -13.80 -5.24
N ALA A 79 -4.40 -14.79 -5.92
CA ALA A 79 -3.82 -14.64 -7.24
C ALA A 79 -4.89 -14.20 -8.24
N ASP A 80 -6.04 -14.87 -8.23
CA ASP A 80 -7.18 -14.53 -9.08
C ASP A 80 -7.75 -13.15 -8.75
N ARG A 81 -8.00 -12.87 -7.45
CA ARG A 81 -8.60 -11.59 -7.02
C ARG A 81 -7.76 -10.37 -7.38
N PHE A 82 -6.44 -10.50 -7.32
CA PHE A 82 -5.51 -9.40 -7.60
C PHE A 82 -4.91 -9.44 -9.01
N ASN A 83 -5.31 -10.40 -9.85
CA ASN A 83 -4.73 -10.61 -11.17
C ASN A 83 -3.20 -10.71 -11.13
N LEU A 84 -2.70 -11.58 -10.24
CA LEU A 84 -1.27 -11.85 -10.03
C LEU A 84 -0.99 -13.33 -10.24
N SER A 85 0.27 -13.69 -10.50
CA SER A 85 0.66 -15.10 -10.45
C SER A 85 0.67 -15.61 -9.00
N GLU A 86 0.28 -16.87 -8.79
CA GLU A 86 0.44 -17.53 -7.49
C GLU A 86 1.88 -17.44 -6.97
N ARG A 87 2.87 -17.53 -7.86
CA ARG A 87 4.30 -17.39 -7.52
C ARG A 87 4.58 -16.04 -6.85
N THR A 88 3.96 -14.96 -7.32
CA THR A 88 4.07 -13.62 -6.73
C THR A 88 3.48 -13.60 -5.33
N VAL A 89 2.28 -14.14 -5.16
CA VAL A 89 1.60 -14.23 -3.85
C VAL A 89 2.44 -15.04 -2.86
N TRP A 90 2.90 -16.23 -3.26
CA TRP A 90 3.78 -17.07 -2.47
C TRP A 90 5.08 -16.36 -2.06
N SER A 91 5.70 -15.63 -2.99
CA SER A 91 6.93 -14.88 -2.69
C SER A 91 6.69 -13.79 -1.65
N ILE A 92 5.55 -13.12 -1.67
CA ILE A 92 5.19 -12.08 -0.72
C ILE A 92 4.92 -12.68 0.66
N LEU A 93 4.16 -13.78 0.73
CA LEU A 93 3.87 -14.46 1.99
C LEU A 93 5.13 -15.01 2.66
N ARG A 94 6.03 -15.65 1.90
CA ARG A 94 7.31 -16.16 2.44
C ARG A 94 8.20 -15.06 3.01
N LYS A 95 8.30 -13.91 2.33
CA LYS A 95 9.06 -12.76 2.85
C LYS A 95 8.49 -12.26 4.17
N ALA A 96 7.16 -12.20 4.29
CA ALA A 96 6.51 -11.77 5.53
C ALA A 96 6.64 -12.77 6.69
N GLU A 97 6.77 -14.07 6.41
CA GLU A 97 7.08 -15.09 7.43
C GLU A 97 8.51 -14.96 7.95
N LEU A 98 9.48 -14.66 7.06
CA LEU A 98 10.89 -14.46 7.42
C LEU A 98 11.12 -13.21 8.27
N GLU A 99 10.36 -12.14 8.05
CA GLU A 99 10.46 -10.90 8.84
C GLU A 99 9.84 -11.00 10.25
N LYS A 100 9.22 -12.14 10.60
CA LYS A 100 8.69 -12.42 11.95
C LYS A 100 9.68 -13.20 12.84
N LEU A 101 10.89 -13.46 12.36
CA LEU A 101 12.02 -14.05 13.10
C LEU A 101 12.97 -12.93 13.56
#